data_AF-A0A1I0XMH8-F1
#
_entry.id   AF-A0A1I0XMH8-F1
#
_cell.length_a   1.000
_cell.length_b   1.000
_cell.length_c   1.000
_cell.angle_alpha   90.00
_cell.angle_beta   90.00
_cell.angle_gamma   90.00
#
_symmetry.space_group_name_H-M   'P 1'
#
loop_
_entity.id
_entity.type
_entity.pdbx_description
1 polymer ?
#
loop_
_entity_poly.entity_id
_entity_poly.type
_entity_poly.pdbx_seq_one_letter_code
_entity_poly.pdbx_strand_id
1 'polypeptide(L)'
;MNDSTPQDSYATYIRCDDDPWLLLDSTSGAEIKLCRLTPSTGEIVCLIRVPAGQTLAKHYHAGTVVVYTIDGTWSYNEGWNASPGDVVYEPAGSTHAPTMTGTGPTTIFAIIQGGFEFVDEQDQITARCTWKNLNDIYVDHCQKNDLKMRDLTA
;
A
#
# COMPACT_ATOMS: atom_id res chain seq x y z
N MET A 1 -20.29 39.44 2.25
CA MET A 1 -20.50 38.60 3.43
C MET A 1 -19.98 37.22 3.05
N ASN A 2 -18.84 36.82 3.61
CA ASN A 2 -18.31 35.47 3.43
C ASN A 2 -19.13 34.56 4.33
N ASP A 3 -20.03 33.78 3.74
CA ASP A 3 -20.68 32.68 4.42
C ASP A 3 -19.73 31.47 4.34
N SER A 4 -18.69 31.47 5.18
CA SER A 4 -17.86 30.29 5.38
C SER A 4 -18.55 29.43 6.42
N THR A 5 -19.49 28.60 5.99
CA THR A 5 -19.97 27.48 6.77
C THR A 5 -18.75 26.67 7.24
N PRO A 6 -18.64 26.34 8.54
CA PRO A 6 -17.60 25.43 9.01
C PRO A 6 -17.67 24.16 8.18
N GLN A 7 -16.58 23.78 7.53
CA GLN A 7 -16.49 22.50 6.85
C GLN A 7 -16.35 21.44 7.93
N ASP A 8 -17.48 20.92 8.40
CA ASP A 8 -17.52 19.85 9.38
C ASP A 8 -16.68 18.67 8.86
N SER A 9 -15.67 18.27 9.64
CA SER A 9 -14.86 17.09 9.36
C SER A 9 -15.46 15.90 10.08
N TYR A 10 -16.06 14.98 9.34
CA TYR A 10 -16.65 13.76 9.88
C TYR A 10 -15.69 12.58 9.74
N ALA A 11 -15.81 11.60 10.65
CA ALA A 11 -15.09 10.33 10.49
C ALA A 11 -15.68 9.54 9.30
N THR A 12 -14.80 8.99 8.46
CA THR A 12 -15.21 8.13 7.34
C THR A 12 -15.11 6.65 7.75
N TYR A 13 -16.23 5.93 7.66
CA TYR A 13 -16.25 4.48 7.81
C TYR A 13 -15.90 3.81 6.47
N ILE A 14 -14.95 2.88 6.48
CA ILE A 14 -14.52 2.13 5.29
C ILE A 14 -14.69 0.64 5.55
N ARG A 15 -15.48 -0.02 4.71
CA ARG A 15 -15.58 -1.48 4.67
C ARG A 15 -14.68 -2.02 3.56
N CYS A 16 -13.39 -2.25 3.84
CA CYS A 16 -12.44 -2.65 2.80
C CYS A 16 -12.78 -4.01 2.14
N ASP A 17 -13.63 -4.84 2.75
CA ASP A 17 -14.11 -6.09 2.11
C ASP A 17 -15.00 -5.86 0.88
N ASP A 18 -15.60 -4.68 0.75
CA ASP A 18 -16.40 -4.33 -0.43
C ASP A 18 -15.52 -3.98 -1.65
N ASP A 19 -14.23 -3.73 -1.44
CA ASP A 19 -13.26 -3.41 -2.51
C ASP A 19 -12.45 -4.64 -2.95
N PRO A 20 -12.10 -4.74 -4.24
CA PRO A 20 -11.34 -5.86 -4.78
C PRO A 20 -9.88 -5.87 -4.31
N TRP A 21 -9.27 -7.05 -4.36
CA TRP A 21 -7.81 -7.17 -4.41
C TRP A 21 -7.34 -6.92 -5.84
N LEU A 22 -6.37 -6.04 -6.00
CA LEU A 22 -5.77 -5.64 -7.27
C LEU A 22 -4.37 -6.28 -7.35
N LEU A 23 -4.02 -6.85 -8.49
CA LEU A 23 -2.65 -7.33 -8.72
C LEU A 23 -1.70 -6.13 -8.75
N LEU A 24 -0.76 -6.07 -7.80
CA LEU A 24 0.24 -5.02 -7.67
C LEU A 24 1.51 -5.36 -8.46
N ASP A 25 1.95 -6.61 -8.38
CA ASP A 25 3.13 -7.11 -9.09
C ASP A 25 2.89 -8.55 -9.55
N SER A 26 2.95 -8.75 -10.87
CA SER A 26 2.78 -10.08 -11.48
C SER A 26 3.91 -11.05 -11.19
N THR A 27 5.11 -10.55 -10.86
CA THR A 27 6.28 -11.39 -10.61
C THR A 27 6.22 -12.02 -9.23
N SER A 28 5.97 -11.22 -8.19
CA SER A 28 5.78 -11.73 -6.83
C SER A 28 4.37 -12.27 -6.57
N GLY A 29 3.39 -11.95 -7.42
CA GLY A 29 1.98 -12.22 -7.16
C GLY A 29 1.41 -11.37 -6.01
N ALA A 30 2.05 -10.25 -5.70
CA ALA A 30 1.58 -9.34 -4.67
C ALA A 30 0.26 -8.69 -5.08
N GLU A 31 -0.67 -8.61 -4.14
CA GLU A 31 -1.97 -7.99 -4.30
C GLU A 31 -2.12 -6.83 -3.31
N ILE A 32 -2.86 -5.80 -3.72
CA ILE A 32 -3.18 -4.63 -2.92
C ILE A 32 -4.69 -4.40 -2.88
N LYS A 33 -5.19 -4.04 -1.72
CA LYS A 33 -6.58 -3.59 -1.53
C LYS A 33 -6.56 -2.18 -0.95
N LEU A 34 -7.13 -1.23 -1.68
CA LEU A 34 -7.07 0.20 -1.34
C LEU A 34 -8.22 0.58 -0.41
N CYS A 35 -7.89 1.07 0.79
CA CYS A 35 -8.89 1.53 1.75
C CYS A 35 -9.13 3.05 1.58
N ARG A 36 -8.09 3.88 1.56
CA ARG A 36 -8.17 5.34 1.38
C ARG A 36 -6.98 5.87 0.59
N LEU A 37 -7.22 6.87 -0.27
CA LEU A 37 -6.20 7.60 -1.03
C LEU A 37 -6.38 9.11 -0.81
N THR A 38 -5.40 9.80 -0.23
CA THR A 38 -5.52 11.23 0.11
C THR A 38 -4.70 12.08 -0.86
N PRO A 39 -5.31 12.75 -1.87
CA PRO A 39 -4.56 13.46 -2.92
C PRO A 39 -3.69 14.62 -2.41
N SER A 40 -4.11 15.29 -1.33
CA SER A 40 -3.43 16.46 -0.79
C SER A 40 -2.08 16.14 -0.14
N THR A 41 -1.94 14.95 0.44
CA THR A 41 -0.72 14.48 1.10
C THR A 41 -0.03 13.35 0.33
N GLY A 42 -0.73 12.73 -0.61
CA GLY A 42 -0.29 11.52 -1.29
C GLY A 42 -0.34 10.27 -0.40
N GLU A 43 -1.04 10.32 0.73
CA GLU A 43 -1.19 9.18 1.64
C GLU A 43 -2.02 8.06 1.00
N ILE A 44 -1.56 6.83 1.22
CA ILE A 44 -2.24 5.60 0.82
C ILE A 44 -2.45 4.76 2.08
N VAL A 45 -3.70 4.40 2.35
CA VAL A 45 -4.07 3.42 3.38
C VAL A 45 -4.55 2.16 2.67
N CYS A 46 -3.87 1.04 2.89
CA CYS A 46 -4.13 -0.19 2.16
C CYS A 46 -3.88 -1.46 2.97
N LEU A 47 -4.36 -2.57 2.42
CA LEU A 47 -3.91 -3.91 2.75
C LEU A 47 -3.04 -4.43 1.61
N ILE A 48 -1.95 -5.12 1.95
CA ILE A 48 -1.10 -5.80 0.96
C ILE A 48 -1.03 -7.27 1.34
N ARG A 49 -1.14 -8.15 0.35
CA ARG A 49 -1.00 -9.59 0.50
C ARG A 49 0.08 -10.10 -0.45
N VAL A 50 0.98 -10.91 0.07
CA VAL A 50 2.10 -11.47 -0.70
C VAL A 50 2.21 -12.98 -0.44
N PRO A 51 2.36 -13.81 -1.49
CA PRO A 51 2.60 -15.25 -1.33
C PRO A 51 3.88 -15.58 -0.53
N ALA A 52 3.91 -16.76 0.09
CA ALA A 52 5.06 -17.25 0.83
C ALA A 52 6.31 -17.36 -0.06
N GLY A 53 7.48 -17.04 0.50
CA GLY A 53 8.77 -17.17 -0.18
C GLY A 53 9.04 -16.13 -1.27
N GLN A 54 8.14 -15.15 -1.45
CA GLN A 54 8.31 -14.08 -2.43
C GLN A 54 9.03 -12.88 -1.83
N THR A 55 9.80 -12.20 -2.67
CA THR A 55 10.45 -10.93 -2.35
C THR A 55 9.86 -9.86 -3.25
N LEU A 56 9.38 -8.76 -2.67
CA LEU A 56 8.93 -7.61 -3.46
C LEU A 56 10.14 -6.92 -4.08
N ALA A 57 9.95 -6.37 -5.28
CA ALA A 57 10.98 -5.58 -5.95
C ALA A 57 11.48 -4.45 -5.06
N LYS A 58 12.79 -4.17 -5.14
CA LYS A 58 13.43 -3.09 -4.37
C LYS A 58 12.75 -1.76 -4.67
N HIS A 59 12.39 -1.03 -3.63
CA HIS A 59 11.70 0.24 -3.77
C HIS A 59 12.12 1.25 -2.70
N TYR A 60 12.01 2.52 -3.08
CA TYR A 60 12.30 3.69 -2.28
C TYR A 60 11.01 4.35 -1.79
N HIS A 61 11.04 4.86 -0.56
CA HIS A 61 9.97 5.66 0.02
C HIS A 61 10.42 7.09 0.27
N ALA A 62 9.81 8.06 -0.43
CA ALA A 62 10.06 9.48 -0.20
C ALA A 62 9.45 9.97 1.13
N GLY A 63 8.39 9.31 1.60
CA GLY A 63 7.75 9.55 2.89
C GLY A 63 7.89 8.34 3.81
N THR A 64 7.19 8.38 4.94
CA THR A 64 7.21 7.29 5.94
C THR A 64 6.23 6.18 5.58
N VAL A 65 6.49 4.97 6.09
CA VAL A 65 5.52 3.87 6.08
C VAL A 65 5.31 3.33 7.49
N VAL A 66 4.05 3.10 7.86
CA VAL A 66 3.69 2.33 9.06
C VAL A 66 3.02 1.06 8.62
N VAL A 67 3.56 -0.09 9.04
CA VAL A 67 3.04 -1.41 8.72
C VAL A 67 2.61 -2.12 9.99
N TYR A 68 1.42 -2.72 9.97
CA TYR A 68 0.96 -3.67 10.98
C TYR A 68 0.77 -5.05 10.33
N THR A 69 1.39 -6.07 10.91
CA THR A 69 1.31 -7.43 10.38
C THR A 69 0.05 -8.11 10.88
N ILE A 70 -0.82 -8.51 9.95
CA ILE A 70 -2.08 -9.19 10.26
C ILE A 70 -1.89 -10.71 10.26
N ASP A 71 -1.17 -11.23 9.27
CA ASP A 71 -0.90 -12.65 9.11
C ASP A 71 0.45 -12.88 8.41
N GLY A 72 1.04 -14.07 8.58
CA GLY A 72 2.30 -14.46 7.99
C GLY A 72 3.54 -13.89 8.70
N THR A 73 4.70 -14.07 8.08
CA THR A 73 6.00 -13.64 8.61
C THR A 73 6.86 -13.10 7.49
N TRP A 74 7.48 -11.95 7.72
CA TRP A 74 8.25 -11.24 6.71
C TRP A 74 9.37 -10.42 7.33
N SER A 75 10.29 -9.96 6.50
CA SER A 75 11.55 -9.36 6.94
C SER A 75 12.16 -8.50 5.84
N TYR A 76 12.94 -7.48 6.22
CA TYR A 76 14.00 -6.93 5.37
C TYR A 76 15.33 -7.63 5.70
N ASN A 77 16.36 -7.49 4.86
CA ASN A 77 17.71 -8.03 5.13
C ASN A 77 18.45 -7.30 6.28
N GLU A 78 17.76 -7.04 7.40
CA GLU A 78 18.16 -6.18 8.52
C GLU A 78 18.11 -6.91 9.89
N GLY A 79 17.94 -8.23 9.89
CA GLY A 79 18.15 -9.07 11.08
C GLY A 79 16.95 -9.24 12.02
N TRP A 80 15.73 -8.93 11.57
CA TRP A 80 14.49 -9.14 12.32
C TRP A 80 13.42 -9.82 11.45
N ASN A 81 12.40 -10.44 12.06
CA ASN A 81 11.21 -10.92 11.35
C ASN A 81 9.97 -10.35 12.03
N ALA A 82 9.10 -9.68 11.27
CA ALA A 82 7.80 -9.23 11.73
C ALA A 82 6.77 -10.36 11.57
N SER A 83 5.95 -10.54 12.59
CA SER A 83 4.92 -11.58 12.72
C SER A 83 3.59 -10.94 13.16
N PRO A 84 2.47 -11.69 13.20
CA PRO A 84 1.16 -11.11 13.49
C PRO A 84 1.14 -10.35 14.82
N GLY A 85 0.70 -9.09 14.80
CA GLY A 85 0.72 -8.19 15.95
C GLY A 85 1.90 -7.21 15.98
N ASP A 86 2.93 -7.43 15.16
CA ASP A 86 4.10 -6.54 15.11
C ASP A 86 3.84 -5.32 14.23
N VAL A 87 4.48 -4.21 14.62
CA VAL A 87 4.53 -2.96 13.86
C VAL A 87 5.93 -2.74 13.32
N VAL A 88 6.02 -2.39 12.04
CA VAL A 88 7.26 -1.93 11.40
C VAL A 88 7.07 -0.48 10.98
N TYR A 89 8.09 0.34 11.26
CA TYR A 89 8.13 1.74 10.86
C TYR A 89 9.28 1.95 9.89
N GLU A 90 8.96 2.45 8.69
CA GLU A 90 9.95 2.81 7.69
C GLU A 90 10.14 4.33 7.67
N PRO A 91 11.36 4.84 7.95
CA PRO A 91 11.62 6.27 7.88
C PRO A 91 11.64 6.77 6.43
N ALA A 92 11.26 8.03 6.24
CA ALA A 92 11.39 8.67 4.94
C ALA A 92 12.84 8.61 4.44
N GLY A 93 13.02 8.29 3.16
CA GLY A 93 14.32 8.09 2.54
C GLY A 93 14.82 6.64 2.59
N SER A 94 14.03 5.70 3.09
CA SER A 94 14.39 4.28 3.12
C SER A 94 14.24 3.60 1.77
N THR A 95 15.06 2.57 1.53
CA THR A 95 15.00 1.72 0.33
C THR A 95 15.12 0.26 0.74
N HIS A 96 14.08 -0.53 0.52
CA HIS A 96 14.02 -1.91 1.01
C HIS A 96 13.49 -2.89 -0.04
N ALA A 97 13.66 -4.19 0.25
CA ALA A 97 13.12 -5.31 -0.54
C ALA A 97 12.55 -6.37 0.44
N PRO A 98 11.28 -6.27 0.86
CA PRO A 98 10.70 -7.18 1.84
C PRO A 98 10.55 -8.59 1.29
N THR A 99 10.88 -9.58 2.11
CA THR A 99 10.77 -11.00 1.81
C THR A 99 9.82 -11.70 2.77
N MET A 100 8.91 -12.49 2.22
CA MET A 100 7.94 -13.28 2.99
C MET A 100 8.59 -14.58 3.46
N THR A 101 9.13 -14.58 4.67
CA THR A 101 9.95 -15.67 5.24
C THR A 101 9.11 -16.80 5.85
N GLY A 102 7.81 -16.58 6.05
CA GLY A 102 6.86 -17.59 6.52
C GLY A 102 6.52 -18.68 5.50
N THR A 103 5.78 -19.69 5.95
CA THR A 103 5.29 -20.80 5.11
C THR A 103 3.96 -20.51 4.42
N GLY A 104 3.21 -19.53 4.93
CA GLY A 104 1.93 -19.06 4.37
C GLY A 104 2.05 -17.66 3.77
N PRO A 105 1.01 -17.19 3.06
CA PRO A 105 0.96 -15.83 2.58
C PRO A 105 1.04 -14.85 3.76
N THR A 106 1.63 -13.69 3.52
CA THR A 106 1.67 -12.60 4.49
C THR A 106 0.63 -11.55 4.11
N THR A 107 -0.12 -11.05 5.10
CA THR A 107 -1.05 -9.93 4.92
C THR A 107 -0.67 -8.82 5.90
N ILE A 108 -0.53 -7.59 5.39
CA ILE A 108 -0.20 -6.40 6.17
C ILE A 108 -1.24 -5.30 5.95
N PHE A 109 -1.42 -4.47 6.98
CA PHE A 109 -2.04 -3.15 6.86
C PHE A 109 -0.95 -2.09 6.81
N ALA A 110 -1.02 -1.17 5.85
CA ALA A 110 0.00 -0.15 5.65
C ALA A 110 -0.62 1.25 5.51
N ILE A 111 0.08 2.23 6.08
CA ILE A 111 -0.12 3.66 5.84
C ILE A 111 1.17 4.18 5.22
N ILE A 112 1.10 4.60 3.95
CA ILE A 112 2.26 4.99 3.13
C ILE A 112 2.11 6.48 2.78
N GLN A 113 3.12 7.29 3.10
CA GLN A 113 3.17 8.69 2.68
C GLN A 113 3.94 8.84 1.36
N GLY A 114 3.34 9.53 0.38
CA GLY A 114 3.99 9.86 -0.89
C GLY A 114 4.07 8.72 -1.93
N GLY A 115 3.76 7.48 -1.52
CA GLY A 115 3.82 6.30 -2.38
C GLY A 115 5.15 5.54 -2.31
N PHE A 116 5.50 4.85 -3.38
CA PHE A 116 6.75 4.11 -3.51
C PHE A 116 7.29 4.14 -4.94
N GLU A 117 8.60 4.12 -5.06
CA GLU A 117 9.31 4.18 -6.33
C GLU A 117 10.15 2.91 -6.48
N PHE A 118 9.90 2.12 -7.52
CA PHE A 118 10.75 0.96 -7.81
C PHE A 118 12.11 1.43 -8.32
N VAL A 119 13.17 0.80 -7.83
CA VAL A 119 14.55 1.15 -8.19
C VAL A 119 15.32 -0.06 -8.69
N ASP A 120 16.27 0.17 -9.59
CA ASP A 120 17.19 -0.86 -10.06
C ASP A 120 18.40 -1.04 -9.10
N GLU A 121 19.36 -1.86 -9.53
CA GLU A 121 20.59 -2.13 -8.78
C GLU A 121 21.50 -0.89 -8.63
N GLN A 122 21.32 0.13 -9.47
CA GLN A 122 22.05 1.41 -9.43
C GLN A 122 21.23 2.52 -8.75
N ASP A 123 20.18 2.15 -8.00
CA ASP A 123 19.26 3.06 -7.32
C ASP A 123 18.56 4.07 -8.26
N GLN A 124 18.45 3.73 -9.56
CA GLN A 124 17.70 4.56 -10.49
C GLN A 124 16.22 4.18 -10.49
N ILE A 125 15.35 5.19 -10.49
CA ILE A 125 13.90 5.00 -10.47
C ILE A 125 13.45 4.41 -11.82
N THR A 126 12.84 3.23 -11.76
CA THR A 126 12.29 2.52 -12.92
C THR A 126 10.79 2.71 -13.07
N ALA A 127 10.08 2.87 -11.96
CA ALA A 127 8.63 3.14 -11.93
C ALA A 127 8.22 3.85 -10.64
N ARG A 128 7.08 4.57 -10.69
CA ARG A 128 6.50 5.26 -9.53
C ARG A 128 5.06 4.81 -9.32
N CYS A 129 4.73 4.52 -8.07
CA CYS A 129 3.38 4.19 -7.63
C CYS A 129 2.91 5.24 -6.63
N THR A 130 2.14 6.20 -7.11
CA THR A 130 1.49 7.24 -6.30
C THR A 130 0.01 6.91 -6.07
N TRP A 131 -0.67 7.68 -5.21
CA TRP A 131 -2.13 7.59 -5.03
C TRP A 131 -2.87 7.64 -6.38
N LYS A 132 -2.40 8.46 -7.32
CA LYS A 132 -3.04 8.61 -8.63
C LYS A 132 -2.92 7.35 -9.47
N ASN A 133 -1.73 6.76 -9.52
CA ASN A 133 -1.51 5.52 -10.28
C ASN A 133 -2.38 4.39 -9.72
N LEU A 134 -2.46 4.27 -8.40
CA LEU A 134 -3.28 3.25 -7.73
C LEU A 134 -4.78 3.48 -7.96
N ASN A 135 -5.24 4.74 -7.93
CA ASN A 135 -6.63 5.07 -8.27
C ASN A 135 -6.96 4.71 -9.72
N ASP A 136 -6.06 5.01 -10.66
CA ASP A 136 -6.26 4.69 -12.07
C ASP A 136 -6.33 3.15 -12.27
N ILE A 137 -5.48 2.38 -11.59
CA ILE A 137 -5.53 0.89 -11.59
C ILE A 137 -6.85 0.37 -11.02
N TYR A 138 -7.32 0.94 -9.90
CA TYR A 138 -8.59 0.57 -9.28
C TYR A 138 -9.78 0.81 -10.21
N VAL A 139 -9.86 2.02 -10.78
CA VAL A 139 -10.94 2.40 -11.72
C VAL A 139 -10.94 1.47 -12.92
N ASP A 140 -9.78 1.24 -13.53
CA ASP A 140 -9.63 0.33 -14.67
C ASP A 140 -10.09 -1.09 -14.33
N HIS A 141 -9.69 -1.62 -13.17
CA HIS A 141 -10.07 -2.95 -12.73
C HIS A 141 -11.58 -3.06 -12.50
N CYS A 142 -12.17 -2.10 -11.80
CA CYS A 142 -13.61 -2.10 -11.54
C CYS A 142 -14.42 -2.00 -12.84
N GLN A 143 -14.01 -1.14 -13.78
CA GLN A 143 -14.68 -1.01 -15.08
C GLN A 143 -14.58 -2.30 -15.91
N LYS A 144 -13.40 -2.92 -15.97
CA LYS A 144 -13.19 -4.17 -16.73
C LYS A 144 -14.00 -5.35 -16.19
N ASN A 145 -14.31 -5.34 -14.90
CA ASN A 145 -14.98 -6.44 -14.21
C ASN A 145 -16.43 -6.12 -13.78
N ASP A 146 -16.99 -4.99 -14.23
CA ASP A 146 -18.33 -4.52 -13.88
C ASP A 146 -18.57 -4.45 -12.35
N LEU A 147 -17.56 -3.99 -11.62
CA LEU A 147 -17.61 -3.85 -10.16
C LEU A 147 -18.08 -2.45 -9.76
N LYS A 148 -18.87 -2.39 -8.68
CA LYS A 148 -19.25 -1.11 -8.08
C LYS A 148 -18.00 -0.38 -7.56
N MET A 149 -17.78 0.82 -8.05
CA MET A 149 -16.70 1.71 -7.60
C MET A 149 -17.11 2.51 -6.36
N ARG A 150 -16.15 2.72 -5.47
CA ARG A 150 -16.20 3.66 -4.36
C ARG A 150 -15.24 4.82 -4.63
N ASP A 151 -15.60 6.01 -4.18
CA ASP A 151 -14.65 7.11 -4.15
C ASP A 151 -13.60 6.84 -3.07
N LEU A 152 -12.38 6.47 -3.48
CA LEU A 152 -11.25 6.24 -2.58
C LEU A 152 -10.68 7.56 -2.03
N THR A 153 -11.08 8.70 -2.61
CA THR A 153 -10.58 10.04 -2.29
C THR A 153 -11.50 10.86 -1.38
N ALA A 154 -12.70 10.37 -1.09
CA ALA A 154 -13.68 10.96 -0.17
C ALA A 154 -13.40 10.63 1.30
#